data_AF-A0A916WZH9-F1
#
_entry.id   AF-A0A916WZH9-F1
#
_cell.length_a   1.000
_cell.length_b   1.000
_cell.length_c   1.000
_cell.angle_alpha   90.00
_cell.angle_beta   90.00
_cell.angle_gamma   90.00
#
_symmetry.space_group_name_H-M   'P 1'
#
loop_
_entity.id
_entity.type
_entity.pdbx_description
1 polymer ?
#
loop_
_entity_poly.entity_id
_entity_poly.type
_entity_poly.pdbx_seq_one_letter_code
_entity_poly.pdbx_strand_id
1 'polypeptide(L)'
;MTLEFHRPESGRGAPWTPPLVGPVFADQGLCGVSASAGLFRMHDGESGPIAQRFVDAVYPRTRSLHADVFGFDWRARQFAVTRDLGHDDTVADSAGTVVVLDPFDVSITPWTTLEQFEQALSLPVAEEFLGPALFTSWRSAKDVSSLDLDHCAGASVPAFYGGQLDVSNLDYNDVDVYLTFIATLWLKSQNLPADSTPPDLSDLTPWRNQ
;
A
#
# COMPACT_ATOMS: atom_id res chain seq x y z
N MET A 1 2.80 -1.40 21.24
CA MET A 1 3.73 -2.55 21.13
C MET A 1 4.74 -2.15 20.07
N THR A 2 6.05 -2.30 20.25
CA THR A 2 7.01 -1.85 19.21
C THR A 2 6.88 -2.77 17.98
N LEU A 3 6.81 -2.21 16.77
CA LEU A 3 6.84 -3.00 15.53
C LEU A 3 8.20 -3.70 15.43
N GLU A 4 8.23 -4.99 15.73
CA GLU A 4 9.44 -5.79 15.58
C GLU A 4 9.52 -6.31 14.14
N PHE A 5 10.48 -5.76 13.40
CA PHE A 5 10.85 -6.24 12.08
C PHE A 5 11.55 -7.59 12.22
N HIS A 6 10.88 -8.64 11.79
CA HIS A 6 11.47 -9.97 11.70
C HIS A 6 11.92 -10.15 10.26
N ARG A 7 13.20 -10.49 10.04
CA ARG A 7 13.65 -10.85 8.70
C ARG A 7 12.81 -12.06 8.27
N PRO A 8 11.98 -11.95 7.23
CA PRO A 8 11.17 -13.08 6.82
C PRO A 8 12.10 -14.14 6.25
N GLU A 9 11.63 -15.38 6.25
CA GLU A 9 12.28 -16.45 5.50
C GLU A 9 12.24 -16.20 3.98
N SER A 10 11.53 -15.15 3.51
CA SER A 10 11.06 -14.99 2.13
C SER A 10 11.33 -13.63 1.47
N GLY A 11 12.34 -12.85 1.89
CA GLY A 11 12.86 -11.78 1.02
C GLY A 11 13.54 -12.42 -0.19
N ARG A 12 12.80 -12.63 -1.28
CA ARG A 12 13.28 -13.37 -2.47
C ARG A 12 13.98 -12.45 -3.47
N GLY A 13 13.65 -11.16 -3.47
CA GLY A 13 14.14 -10.19 -4.43
C GLY A 13 15.50 -9.57 -4.10
N ALA A 14 16.13 -9.02 -5.14
CA ALA A 14 17.27 -8.11 -5.01
C ALA A 14 16.87 -6.85 -4.20
N PRO A 15 17.84 -6.05 -3.71
CA PRO A 15 17.52 -4.77 -3.06
C PRO A 15 16.67 -3.86 -3.95
N TRP A 16 15.69 -3.18 -3.35
CA TRP A 16 14.86 -2.17 -3.99
C TRP A 16 15.30 -0.77 -3.55
N THR A 17 15.76 0.04 -4.51
CA THR A 17 16.36 1.37 -4.24
C THR A 17 15.77 2.41 -5.18
N PRO A 18 14.50 2.82 -4.99
CA PRO A 18 13.88 3.76 -5.90
C PRO A 18 14.46 5.18 -5.68
N PRO A 19 14.56 6.02 -6.72
CA PRO A 19 15.39 7.23 -6.72
C PRO A 19 15.18 8.22 -5.55
N LEU A 20 13.94 8.50 -5.15
CA LEU A 20 13.60 9.44 -4.08
C LEU A 20 13.85 8.88 -2.68
N VAL A 21 13.89 7.56 -2.55
CA VAL A 21 14.17 6.87 -1.28
C VAL A 21 15.67 6.59 -1.15
N GLY A 22 16.33 6.32 -2.27
CA GLY A 22 17.74 5.94 -2.31
C GLY A 22 17.99 4.57 -1.68
N PRO A 23 19.23 4.27 -1.27
CA PRO A 23 19.61 2.97 -0.73
C PRO A 23 19.33 2.81 0.77
N VAL A 24 18.73 3.79 1.45
CA VAL A 24 18.65 3.84 2.93
C VAL A 24 18.12 2.54 3.56
N PHE A 25 17.06 1.96 3.01
CA PHE A 25 16.49 0.70 3.52
C PHE A 25 17.23 -0.55 3.01
N ALA A 26 17.79 -0.47 1.80
CA ALA A 26 18.60 -1.54 1.24
C ALA A 26 19.91 -1.75 2.02
N ASP A 27 20.60 -0.66 2.38
CA ASP A 27 21.85 -0.68 3.14
C ASP A 27 21.65 -1.22 4.57
N GLN A 28 20.45 -1.04 5.12
CA GLN A 28 20.05 -1.63 6.40
C GLN A 28 19.57 -3.09 6.28
N GLY A 29 19.50 -3.65 5.06
CA GLY A 29 19.01 -5.00 4.83
C GLY A 29 17.51 -5.17 5.14
N LEU A 30 16.73 -4.09 5.00
CA LEU A 30 15.29 -4.06 5.26
C LEU A 30 14.43 -4.41 4.04
N CYS A 31 15.00 -4.49 2.83
CA CYS A 31 14.24 -4.91 1.65
C CYS A 31 13.62 -6.30 1.84
N GLY A 32 12.33 -6.41 1.55
CA GLY A 32 11.55 -7.64 1.71
C GLY A 32 11.22 -8.00 3.16
N VAL A 33 11.56 -7.15 4.15
CA VAL A 33 11.32 -7.46 5.56
C VAL A 33 9.84 -7.29 5.95
N SER A 34 9.35 -8.18 6.83
CA SER A 34 7.96 -8.21 7.30
C SER A 34 7.89 -8.02 8.82
N ALA A 35 7.01 -7.14 9.28
CA ALA A 35 6.78 -6.89 10.70
C ALA A 35 5.39 -7.37 11.13
N SER A 36 5.28 -7.82 12.38
CA SER A 36 4.00 -8.12 13.04
C SER A 36 3.06 -9.00 12.21
N ALA A 37 3.56 -10.16 11.76
CA ALA A 37 2.84 -11.13 10.93
C ALA A 37 2.33 -10.58 9.57
N GLY A 38 3.03 -9.60 9.00
CA GLY A 38 2.66 -8.99 7.72
C GLY A 38 1.77 -7.75 7.83
N LEU A 39 1.66 -7.17 9.03
CA LEU A 39 0.95 -5.90 9.22
C LEU A 39 1.58 -4.77 8.38
N PHE A 40 2.91 -4.75 8.33
CA PHE A 40 3.70 -3.83 7.51
C PHE A 40 4.92 -4.54 6.93
N ARG A 41 5.24 -4.24 5.67
CA ARG A 41 6.32 -4.87 4.92
C ARG A 41 7.07 -3.85 4.08
N MET A 42 8.36 -4.10 3.92
CA MET A 42 9.23 -3.33 3.04
C MET A 42 9.31 -4.01 1.69
N HIS A 43 9.30 -3.23 0.60
CA HIS A 43 9.46 -3.77 -0.73
C HIS A 43 10.87 -4.33 -0.97
N ASP A 44 10.93 -5.29 -1.88
CA ASP A 44 12.15 -5.83 -2.49
C ASP A 44 12.07 -5.70 -4.02
N GLY A 45 13.06 -6.23 -4.72
CA GLY A 45 13.18 -6.14 -6.18
C GLY A 45 12.08 -6.87 -6.95
N GLU A 46 11.20 -7.63 -6.29
CA GLU A 46 10.03 -8.26 -6.92
C GLU A 46 8.76 -7.44 -6.63
N SER A 47 8.50 -7.15 -5.35
CA SER A 47 7.29 -6.45 -4.92
C SER A 47 7.30 -4.94 -5.22
N GLY A 48 8.47 -4.29 -5.17
CA GLY A 48 8.63 -2.86 -5.43
C GLY A 48 8.20 -2.45 -6.85
N PRO A 49 8.69 -3.11 -7.92
CA PRO A 49 8.24 -2.84 -9.28
C PRO A 49 6.74 -3.04 -9.51
N ILE A 50 6.10 -4.00 -8.83
CA ILE A 50 4.65 -4.23 -8.92
C ILE A 50 3.90 -3.01 -8.37
N ALA A 51 4.25 -2.61 -7.14
CA ALA A 51 3.65 -1.45 -6.49
C ALA A 51 3.91 -0.14 -7.25
N GLN A 52 5.12 0.05 -7.80
CA GLN A 52 5.45 1.25 -8.56
C GLN A 52 4.58 1.39 -9.81
N ARG A 53 4.36 0.30 -10.57
CA ARG A 53 3.46 0.32 -11.75
C ARG A 53 2.04 0.74 -11.38
N PHE A 54 1.53 0.25 -10.24
CA PHE A 54 0.22 0.67 -9.74
C PHE A 54 0.19 2.17 -9.45
N VAL A 55 1.20 2.67 -8.73
CA VAL A 55 1.26 4.09 -8.37
C VAL A 55 1.33 4.98 -9.61
N ASP A 56 2.18 4.64 -10.58
CA ASP A 56 2.35 5.37 -11.83
C ASP A 56 1.09 5.36 -12.70
N ALA A 57 0.27 4.29 -12.63
CA ALA A 57 -0.98 4.21 -13.37
C ALA A 57 -2.10 5.06 -12.75
N VAL A 58 -2.19 5.08 -11.41
CA VAL A 58 -3.34 5.62 -10.69
C VAL A 58 -3.14 7.09 -10.30
N TYR A 59 -2.00 7.46 -9.73
CA TYR A 59 -1.85 8.74 -9.03
C TYR A 59 -1.43 9.96 -9.87
N PRO A 60 -0.68 9.81 -10.98
CA PRO A 60 -0.52 10.90 -11.93
C PRO A 60 -1.86 11.41 -12.46
N ARG A 61 -2.88 10.54 -12.55
CA ARG A 61 -4.24 10.88 -13.01
C ARG A 61 -5.13 11.50 -11.92
N THR A 62 -4.82 11.28 -10.64
CA THR A 62 -5.59 11.86 -9.54
C THR A 62 -5.09 13.26 -9.18
N ARG A 63 -3.77 13.46 -9.06
CA ARG A 63 -3.16 14.71 -8.55
C ARG A 63 -1.81 15.09 -9.16
N SER A 64 -1.41 14.51 -10.29
CA SER A 64 -0.07 14.74 -10.88
C SER A 64 1.07 14.44 -9.89
N LEU A 65 0.92 13.38 -9.10
CA LEU A 65 1.89 12.97 -8.08
C LEU A 65 2.97 12.07 -8.68
N HIS A 66 4.24 12.43 -8.48
CA HIS A 66 5.39 11.55 -8.64
C HIS A 66 5.79 11.02 -7.26
N ALA A 67 5.74 9.71 -7.06
CA ALA A 67 6.10 9.08 -5.81
C ALA A 67 6.79 7.73 -6.01
N ASP A 68 7.78 7.46 -5.16
CA ASP A 68 8.56 6.23 -5.19
C ASP A 68 8.20 5.34 -3.99
N VAL A 69 7.67 4.15 -4.26
CA VAL A 69 7.20 3.22 -3.23
C VAL A 69 8.35 2.52 -2.52
N PHE A 70 8.25 2.31 -1.21
CA PHE A 70 9.27 1.57 -0.45
C PHE A 70 8.71 0.54 0.52
N GLY A 71 7.43 0.61 0.86
CA GLY A 71 6.78 -0.37 1.73
C GLY A 71 5.27 -0.36 1.57
N PHE A 72 4.60 -1.31 2.20
CA PHE A 72 3.16 -1.49 2.11
C PHE A 72 2.62 -2.22 3.34
N ASP A 73 1.36 -1.98 3.66
CA ASP A 73 0.69 -2.66 4.77
C ASP A 73 -0.12 -3.89 4.32
N TRP A 74 -0.76 -4.54 5.29
CA TRP A 74 -1.62 -5.71 5.08
C TRP A 74 -2.80 -5.50 4.11
N ARG A 75 -3.21 -4.25 3.82
CA ARG A 75 -4.26 -3.90 2.84
C ARG A 75 -3.70 -3.47 1.49
N ALA A 76 -2.39 -3.64 1.30
CA ALA A 76 -1.66 -3.12 0.15
C ALA A 76 -1.76 -1.58 0.01
N ARG A 77 -1.88 -0.83 1.12
CA ARG A 77 -1.63 0.62 1.08
C ARG A 77 -0.14 0.85 0.85
N GLN A 78 0.19 1.67 -0.13
CA GLN A 78 1.58 1.90 -0.54
C GLN A 78 2.15 3.09 0.22
N PHE A 79 3.30 2.89 0.86
CA PHE A 79 4.10 3.93 1.48
C PHE A 79 5.15 4.37 0.46
N ALA A 80 5.14 5.64 0.14
CA ALA A 80 5.96 6.20 -0.92
C ALA A 80 6.55 7.54 -0.51
N VAL A 81 7.64 7.96 -1.15
CA VAL A 81 8.23 9.29 -0.99
C VAL A 81 7.89 10.15 -2.20
N THR A 82 7.46 11.38 -1.96
CA THR A 82 7.21 12.39 -3.00
C THR A 82 7.85 13.73 -2.64
N ARG A 83 8.10 14.57 -3.65
CA ARG A 83 8.48 15.99 -3.48
C ARG A 83 7.37 16.95 -3.90
N ASP A 84 6.26 16.44 -4.41
CA ASP A 84 5.19 17.27 -4.96
C ASP A 84 4.19 17.73 -3.88
N LEU A 85 4.31 17.18 -2.67
CA LEU A 85 3.51 17.57 -1.51
C LEU A 85 4.41 18.25 -0.48
N GLY A 86 4.37 19.59 -0.46
CA GLY A 86 4.96 20.39 0.61
C GLY A 86 4.09 20.35 1.86
N HIS A 87 4.67 19.91 2.98
CA HIS A 87 4.12 20.19 4.31
C HIS A 87 4.53 21.61 4.67
N ASP A 88 3.68 22.59 4.36
CA ASP A 88 3.91 24.00 4.68
C ASP A 88 5.13 24.61 3.95
N ASP A 89 5.03 25.86 3.49
CA ASP A 89 6.09 26.54 2.72
C ASP A 89 7.35 26.89 3.55
N THR A 90 7.56 26.21 4.68
CA THR A 90 8.58 26.55 5.69
C THR A 90 9.72 25.55 5.80
N VAL A 91 9.65 24.38 5.16
CA VAL A 91 10.76 23.41 5.12
C VAL A 91 11.35 23.36 3.71
N ALA A 92 12.06 24.42 3.36
CA ALA A 92 13.02 24.40 2.27
C ALA A 92 14.23 23.55 2.70
N ASP A 93 14.16 22.22 2.57
CA ASP A 93 15.23 21.42 1.96
C ASP A 93 14.97 19.89 2.00
N SER A 94 14.97 19.29 0.80
CA SER A 94 15.52 17.98 0.44
C SER A 94 14.94 16.63 0.95
N ALA A 95 14.27 16.53 2.11
CA ALA A 95 14.07 15.21 2.74
C ALA A 95 12.97 14.30 2.12
N GLY A 96 12.09 14.84 1.27
CA GLY A 96 10.97 14.09 0.70
C GLY A 96 9.87 13.75 1.73
N THR A 97 8.61 13.89 1.32
CA THR A 97 7.44 13.60 2.16
C THR A 97 7.06 12.14 1.97
N VAL A 98 6.96 11.39 3.06
CA VAL A 98 6.33 10.06 3.08
C VAL A 98 4.81 10.26 2.99
N VAL A 99 4.22 9.61 2.00
CA VAL A 99 2.78 9.56 1.75
C VAL A 99 2.29 8.13 1.81
N VAL A 100 1.03 7.98 2.19
CA VAL A 100 0.30 6.71 2.14
C VAL A 100 -0.75 6.80 1.04
N LEU A 101 -0.64 5.88 0.10
CA LEU A 101 -1.46 5.77 -1.10
C LEU A 101 -2.39 4.56 -0.92
N ASP A 102 -3.68 4.80 -0.72
CA ASP A 102 -4.63 3.74 -0.39
C ASP A 102 -5.38 3.23 -1.64
N PRO A 103 -5.21 1.96 -2.07
CA PRO A 103 -5.95 1.41 -3.21
C PRO A 103 -7.47 1.34 -2.97
N PHE A 104 -7.93 1.32 -1.71
CA PHE A 104 -9.35 1.17 -1.39
C PHE A 104 -10.17 2.36 -1.86
N ASP A 105 -9.65 3.57 -1.67
CA ASP A 105 -10.35 4.83 -1.97
C ASP A 105 -9.53 5.81 -2.82
N VAL A 106 -8.35 5.38 -3.28
CA VAL A 106 -7.34 6.16 -4.02
C VAL A 106 -6.91 7.45 -3.32
N SER A 107 -7.06 7.53 -2.00
CA SER A 107 -6.62 8.66 -1.22
C SER A 107 -5.09 8.75 -1.15
N ILE A 108 -4.62 9.97 -0.87
CA ILE A 108 -3.21 10.28 -0.60
C ILE A 108 -3.19 10.94 0.77
N THR A 109 -2.51 10.31 1.73
CA THR A 109 -2.35 10.84 3.09
C THR A 109 -0.89 11.17 3.34
N PRO A 110 -0.49 12.45 3.40
CA PRO A 110 0.82 12.85 3.89
C PRO A 110 1.01 12.37 5.33
N TRP A 111 2.17 11.82 5.66
CA TRP A 111 2.39 11.25 6.98
C TRP A 111 3.56 11.89 7.74
N THR A 112 4.76 11.83 7.19
CA THR A 112 5.99 12.30 7.85
C THR A 112 7.08 12.53 6.79
N THR A 113 8.32 12.83 7.18
CA THR A 113 9.46 12.88 6.26
C THR A 113 10.16 11.52 6.20
N LEU A 114 10.94 11.25 5.15
CA LEU A 114 11.69 10.00 5.04
C LEU A 114 12.64 9.79 6.23
N GLU A 115 13.31 10.86 6.68
CA GLU A 115 14.23 10.83 7.82
C GLU A 115 13.55 10.46 9.14
N GLN A 116 12.29 10.88 9.32
CA GLN A 116 11.53 10.64 10.54
C GLN A 116 10.74 9.32 10.50
N PHE A 117 10.72 8.63 9.36
CA PHE A 117 9.84 7.49 9.13
C PHE A 117 10.03 6.35 10.13
N GLU A 118 11.26 5.89 10.36
CA GLU A 118 11.54 4.79 11.29
C GLU A 118 11.13 5.13 12.73
N GLN A 119 11.38 6.37 13.15
CA GLN A 119 10.95 6.86 14.46
C GLN A 119 9.43 6.95 14.53
N ALA A 120 8.78 7.46 13.48
CA ALA A 120 7.33 7.58 13.40
C ALA A 120 6.64 6.22 13.50
N LEU A 121 7.18 5.18 12.84
CA LEU A 121 6.68 3.81 12.93
C LEU A 121 6.69 3.23 14.35
N SER A 122 7.58 3.72 15.21
CA SER A 122 7.67 3.27 16.60
C SER A 122 6.64 3.94 17.53
N LEU A 123 5.88 4.93 17.03
CA LEU A 123 4.89 5.65 17.82
C LEU A 123 3.55 4.90 17.85
N PRO A 124 2.79 4.94 18.97
CA PRO A 124 1.46 4.30 19.06
C PRO A 124 0.47 4.77 17.99
N VAL A 125 0.57 6.03 17.55
CA VAL A 125 -0.28 6.59 16.49
C VAL A 125 -0.04 5.89 15.14
N ALA A 126 1.19 5.43 14.88
CA ALA A 126 1.49 4.67 13.67
C ALA A 126 0.92 3.26 13.73
N GLU A 127 0.99 2.62 14.90
CA GLU A 127 0.34 1.34 15.14
C GLU A 127 -1.18 1.44 14.90
N GLU A 128 -1.85 2.46 15.44
CA GLU A 128 -3.29 2.70 15.19
C GLU A 128 -3.58 2.95 13.70
N PHE A 129 -2.75 3.74 13.02
CA PHE A 129 -2.87 4.01 11.59
C PHE A 129 -2.79 2.74 10.72
N LEU A 130 -2.01 1.74 11.14
CA LEU A 130 -1.92 0.43 10.46
C LEU A 130 -3.17 -0.45 10.69
N GLY A 131 -4.02 -0.13 11.66
CA GLY A 131 -5.29 -0.81 11.88
C GLY A 131 -5.20 -2.27 12.37
N PRO A 132 -4.40 -2.60 13.40
CA PRO A 132 -4.15 -3.97 13.87
C PRO A 132 -5.40 -4.68 14.39
N ALA A 133 -6.40 -3.94 14.88
CA ALA A 133 -7.67 -4.53 15.33
C ALA A 133 -8.47 -5.13 14.17
N LEU A 134 -8.57 -4.41 13.04
CA LEU A 134 -9.21 -4.92 11.84
C LEU A 134 -8.38 -6.04 11.21
N PHE A 135 -7.05 -5.90 11.19
CA PHE A 135 -6.14 -6.96 10.71
C PHE A 135 -6.32 -8.27 11.49
N THR A 136 -6.38 -8.19 12.82
CA THR A 136 -6.57 -9.36 13.69
C THR A 136 -7.95 -10.00 13.47
N SER A 137 -8.99 -9.19 13.34
CA SER A 137 -10.35 -9.67 13.04
C SER A 137 -10.41 -10.37 11.68
N TRP A 138 -9.79 -9.78 10.65
CA TRP A 138 -9.71 -10.36 9.32
C TRP A 138 -8.91 -11.66 9.30
N ARG A 139 -7.71 -11.70 9.89
CA ARG A 139 -6.88 -12.91 9.99
C ARG A 139 -7.63 -14.06 10.66
N SER A 140 -8.34 -13.76 11.76
CA SER A 140 -9.15 -14.75 12.47
C SER A 140 -10.33 -15.25 11.62
N ALA A 141 -11.00 -14.36 10.90
CA ALA A 141 -12.14 -14.71 10.05
C ALA A 141 -11.76 -15.50 8.79
N LYS A 142 -10.53 -15.33 8.29
CA LYS A 142 -10.02 -15.99 7.08
C LYS A 142 -9.05 -17.15 7.36
N ASP A 143 -8.82 -17.48 8.63
CA ASP A 143 -7.86 -18.51 9.09
C ASP A 143 -6.42 -18.29 8.56
N VAL A 144 -5.97 -17.03 8.61
CA VAL A 144 -4.64 -16.60 8.14
C VAL A 144 -3.74 -16.32 9.32
N SER A 145 -2.66 -17.09 9.48
CA SER A 145 -1.70 -16.89 10.58
C SER A 145 -0.80 -15.68 10.36
N SER A 146 -0.30 -15.47 9.14
CA SER A 146 0.53 -14.35 8.71
C SER A 146 0.34 -14.07 7.22
N LEU A 147 0.72 -12.88 6.77
CA LEU A 147 0.79 -12.56 5.35
C LEU A 147 2.23 -12.57 4.84
N ASP A 148 2.43 -13.26 3.73
CA ASP A 148 3.65 -13.20 2.94
C ASP A 148 3.76 -11.87 2.18
N LEU A 149 4.90 -11.64 1.52
CA LEU A 149 5.18 -10.39 0.79
C LEU A 149 4.27 -10.20 -0.44
N ASP A 150 3.85 -11.31 -1.04
CA ASP A 150 3.00 -11.36 -2.23
C ASP A 150 1.50 -11.37 -1.90
N HIS A 151 1.10 -11.35 -0.62
CA HIS A 151 -0.31 -11.43 -0.21
C HIS A 151 -0.80 -10.25 0.64
N CYS A 152 -2.08 -9.92 0.46
CA CYS A 152 -2.78 -8.87 1.18
C CYS A 152 -4.25 -9.23 1.46
N ALA A 153 -4.87 -8.42 2.32
CA ALA A 153 -6.31 -8.33 2.48
C ALA A 153 -6.87 -7.33 1.45
N GLY A 154 -7.09 -7.78 0.23
CA GLY A 154 -7.58 -6.95 -0.87
C GLY A 154 -9.09 -6.71 -0.75
N ALA A 155 -9.53 -5.48 -0.99
CA ALA A 155 -10.96 -5.16 -1.00
C ALA A 155 -11.65 -5.69 -2.25
N SER A 156 -12.72 -6.48 -2.09
CA SER A 156 -13.50 -7.02 -3.21
C SER A 156 -14.26 -5.92 -3.96
N VAL A 157 -14.78 -4.93 -3.22
CA VAL A 157 -15.44 -3.73 -3.72
C VAL A 157 -14.72 -2.50 -3.18
N PRO A 158 -14.11 -1.64 -4.02
CA PRO A 158 -13.46 -0.42 -3.53
C PRO A 158 -14.46 0.66 -3.13
N ALA A 159 -14.02 1.64 -2.33
CA ALA A 159 -14.86 2.74 -1.83
C ALA A 159 -15.46 3.59 -2.95
N PHE A 160 -14.71 3.81 -4.03
CA PHE A 160 -15.19 4.55 -5.21
C PHE A 160 -16.24 3.78 -6.03
N TYR A 161 -16.56 2.55 -5.64
CA TYR A 161 -17.73 1.75 -6.09
C TYR A 161 -18.73 1.48 -4.96
N GLY A 162 -18.63 2.19 -3.83
CA GLY A 162 -19.55 2.06 -2.68
C GLY A 162 -19.18 0.97 -1.67
N GLY A 163 -18.04 0.31 -1.82
CA GLY A 163 -17.55 -0.69 -0.88
C GLY A 163 -17.27 -0.12 0.51
N GLN A 164 -17.33 -0.98 1.53
CA GLN A 164 -17.05 -0.62 2.92
C GLN A 164 -15.76 -1.30 3.40
N LEU A 165 -15.02 -0.63 4.28
CA LEU A 165 -13.80 -1.19 4.85
C LEU A 165 -14.15 -2.04 6.08
N ASP A 166 -14.53 -3.28 5.84
CA ASP A 166 -14.82 -4.26 6.88
C ASP A 166 -14.44 -5.68 6.44
N VAL A 167 -14.43 -6.62 7.39
CA VAL A 167 -13.98 -8.01 7.17
C VAL A 167 -14.73 -8.72 6.04
N SER A 168 -16.01 -8.38 5.80
CA SER A 168 -16.83 -9.04 4.77
C SER A 168 -16.43 -8.66 3.35
N ASN A 169 -15.78 -7.50 3.18
CA ASN A 169 -15.32 -6.97 1.90
C ASN A 169 -13.80 -7.12 1.70
N LEU A 170 -13.12 -7.86 2.57
CA LEU A 170 -11.67 -8.10 2.49
C LEU A 170 -11.38 -9.57 2.25
N ASP A 171 -10.68 -9.89 1.17
CA ASP A 171 -10.30 -11.24 0.77
C ASP A 171 -8.77 -11.44 0.79
N TYR A 172 -8.35 -12.69 0.99
CA TYR A 172 -6.93 -13.06 0.88
C TYR A 172 -6.55 -13.07 -0.60
N ASN A 173 -5.69 -12.15 -1.02
CA ASN A 173 -5.41 -11.88 -2.44
C ASN A 173 -3.89 -11.74 -2.68
N ASP A 174 -3.47 -12.16 -3.87
CA ASP A 174 -2.17 -11.78 -4.42
C ASP A 174 -2.11 -10.26 -4.64
N VAL A 175 -1.00 -9.63 -4.24
CA VAL A 175 -0.81 -8.17 -4.29
C VAL A 175 -0.80 -7.64 -5.73
N ASP A 176 -0.15 -8.32 -6.68
CA ASP A 176 -0.11 -7.89 -8.08
C ASP A 176 -1.50 -7.96 -8.69
N VAL A 177 -2.22 -9.06 -8.44
CA VAL A 177 -3.60 -9.25 -8.89
C VAL A 177 -4.51 -8.16 -8.33
N TYR A 178 -4.44 -7.91 -7.01
CA TYR A 178 -5.26 -6.90 -6.36
C TYR A 178 -4.98 -5.48 -6.88
N LEU A 179 -3.72 -5.07 -6.93
CA LEU A 179 -3.34 -3.74 -7.40
C LEU A 179 -3.69 -3.54 -8.88
N THR A 180 -3.46 -4.55 -9.73
CA THR A 180 -3.86 -4.51 -11.15
C THR A 180 -5.38 -4.37 -11.31
N PHE A 181 -6.15 -5.08 -10.49
CA PHE A 181 -7.60 -4.98 -10.47
C PHE A 181 -8.07 -3.57 -10.08
N ILE A 182 -7.55 -3.00 -8.98
CA ILE A 182 -7.88 -1.64 -8.55
C ILE A 182 -7.50 -0.60 -9.60
N ALA A 183 -6.29 -0.67 -10.17
CA ALA A 183 -5.87 0.25 -11.22
C ALA A 183 -6.83 0.20 -12.43
N THR A 184 -7.25 -1.01 -12.83
CA THR A 184 -8.21 -1.19 -13.92
C THR A 184 -9.56 -0.57 -13.60
N LEU A 185 -10.09 -0.80 -12.39
CA LEU A 185 -11.35 -0.22 -11.95
C LEU A 185 -11.31 1.31 -11.91
N TRP A 186 -10.23 1.86 -11.37
CA TRP A 186 -10.03 3.29 -11.28
C TRP A 186 -9.94 3.94 -12.66
N LEU A 187 -9.13 3.38 -13.56
CA LEU A 187 -9.02 3.91 -14.93
C LEU A 187 -10.35 3.83 -15.69
N LYS A 188 -11.18 2.82 -15.41
CA LYS A 188 -12.54 2.75 -15.96
C LYS A 188 -13.44 3.82 -15.35
N SER A 189 -13.44 4.03 -14.03
CA SER A 189 -14.29 5.04 -13.40
C SER A 189 -13.97 6.46 -13.87
N GLN A 190 -12.71 6.76 -14.18
CA GLN A 190 -12.33 8.07 -14.71
C GLN A 190 -12.85 8.35 -16.14
N ASN A 191 -13.27 7.31 -16.88
CA ASN A 191 -13.82 7.43 -18.23
C ASN A 191 -15.36 7.40 -18.26
N LEU A 192 -16.00 7.29 -17.10
CA LEU A 192 -17.44 7.24 -16.97
C LEU A 192 -18.05 8.65 -16.84
N PRO A 193 -19.21 8.92 -17.46
CA PRO A 193 -19.98 10.13 -17.19
C PRO A 193 -20.35 10.23 -15.70
N ALA A 194 -20.40 11.45 -15.15
CA ALA A 194 -20.64 11.70 -13.72
C ALA A 194 -21.92 11.05 -13.16
N ASP A 195 -22.92 10.79 -14.00
CA ASP A 195 -24.21 10.22 -13.62
C ASP A 195 -24.39 8.75 -14.04
N SER A 196 -23.33 8.08 -14.47
CA SER A 196 -23.41 6.68 -14.86
C SER A 196 -23.38 5.75 -13.65
N THR A 197 -24.21 4.71 -13.71
CA THR A 197 -24.17 3.62 -12.73
C THR A 197 -22.78 2.99 -12.75
N PRO A 198 -22.13 2.75 -11.58
CA PRO A 198 -20.88 2.02 -11.54
C PRO A 198 -21.01 0.70 -12.29
N PRO A 199 -20.05 0.31 -13.14
CA PRO A 199 -20.14 -0.92 -13.91
C PRO A 199 -20.27 -2.12 -12.99
N ASP A 200 -21.05 -3.12 -13.44
CA ASP A 200 -21.24 -4.35 -12.69
C ASP A 200 -19.89 -5.05 -12.50
N LEU A 201 -19.52 -5.27 -11.23
CA LEU A 201 -18.27 -5.93 -10.89
C LEU A 201 -18.29 -7.43 -11.25
N SER A 202 -19.46 -8.03 -11.52
CA SER A 202 -19.56 -9.41 -12.01
C SER A 202 -18.99 -9.60 -13.42
N ASP A 203 -18.89 -8.53 -14.22
CA ASP A 203 -18.23 -8.59 -15.53
C ASP A 203 -16.70 -8.57 -15.42
N LEU A 204 -16.18 -8.37 -14.19
CA LEU A 204 -14.76 -8.23 -13.86
C LEU A 204 -14.27 -9.33 -12.92
N THR A 205 -15.04 -10.41 -12.75
CA THR A 205 -14.70 -11.58 -11.93
C THR A 205 -14.07 -12.73 -12.73
N PRO A 206 -12.75 -12.71 -13.02
CA PRO A 206 -12.02 -13.96 -13.20
C PRO A 206 -11.54 -14.58 -11.88
N TRP A 207 -11.55 -13.85 -10.75
CA TRP A 207 -10.70 -14.18 -9.60
C TRP A 207 -11.40 -14.79 -8.37
N ARG A 208 -12.74 -14.88 -8.33
CA ARG A 208 -13.47 -15.48 -7.19
C ARG A 208 -13.32 -17.00 -7.04
N ASN A 209 -12.62 -17.68 -7.97
CA ASN A 209 -12.50 -19.14 -8.02
C ASN A 209 -11.04 -19.61 -8.27
N GLN A 210 -10.06 -19.07 -7.55
CA GLN A 210 -8.74 -19.71 -7.42
C GLN A 210 -8.36 -19.84 -5.95
#